data_AF-A0A968SH40-F1
#
_entry.id   AF-A0A968SH40-F1
#
_cell.length_a   1.000
_cell.length_b   1.000
_cell.length_c   1.000
_cell.angle_alpha   90.00
_cell.angle_beta   90.00
_cell.angle_gamma   90.00
#
_symmetry.space_group_name_H-M   'P 1'
#
loop_
_entity.id
_entity.type
_entity.pdbx_description
1 polymer ?
#
loop_
_entity_poly.entity_id
_entity_poly.type
_entity_poly.pdbx_seq_one_letter_code
_entity_poly.pdbx_strand_id
1 'polypeptide(L)'
;MKNFQIAVEDRKKIIQNINKIIGQLESIKREVEENEACEETFYLLLAAKGACNRVGKDMVNKGLLSCMSSYSQAELEKALDLLFKIDGLFLTYL
;
A
#
# COMPACT_ATOMS: atom_id res chain seq x y z
N MET A 1 10.97 -11.66 17.64
CA MET A 1 10.76 -10.93 16.38
C MET A 1 9.30 -10.55 16.26
N LYS A 2 9.02 -9.31 15.86
CA LYS A 2 7.66 -8.83 15.59
C LYS A 2 7.17 -9.47 14.29
N ASN A 3 6.25 -10.42 14.37
CA ASN A 3 5.84 -11.21 13.22
C ASN A 3 4.45 -10.77 12.71
N PHE A 4 4.37 -10.52 11.40
CA PHE A 4 3.13 -10.28 10.68
C PHE A 4 2.39 -11.61 10.48
N GLN A 5 1.62 -11.98 11.49
CA GLN A 5 0.79 -13.17 11.48
C GLN A 5 -0.57 -12.81 10.89
N ILE A 6 -0.85 -13.42 9.74
CA ILE A 6 -2.11 -13.31 9.03
C ILE A 6 -2.50 -14.69 8.49
N ALA A 7 -3.80 -14.91 8.30
CA ALA A 7 -4.31 -16.13 7.69
C ALA A 7 -3.66 -16.37 6.32
N VAL A 8 -3.45 -17.64 5.97
CA VAL A 8 -2.78 -18.02 4.71
C VAL A 8 -3.52 -17.46 3.49
N GLU A 9 -4.84 -17.50 3.50
CA GLU A 9 -5.67 -16.97 2.41
C GLU A 9 -5.56 -15.45 2.28
N ASP A 10 -5.50 -14.74 3.40
CA ASP A 10 -5.27 -13.29 3.41
C ASP A 10 -3.90 -12.93 2.85
N ARG A 11 -2.87 -13.73 3.18
CA ARG A 11 -1.51 -13.56 2.65
C ARG A 11 -1.47 -13.73 1.14
N LYS A 12 -2.11 -14.78 0.63
CA LYS A 12 -2.23 -15.01 -0.83
C LYS A 12 -2.91 -13.83 -1.51
N LYS A 13 -4.02 -13.33 -0.95
CA LYS A 13 -4.77 -12.20 -1.50
C LYS A 13 -3.96 -10.91 -1.51
N ILE A 14 -3.22 -10.62 -0.44
CA ILE A 14 -2.30 -9.47 -0.37
C ILE A 14 -1.22 -9.59 -1.44
N ILE A 15 -0.58 -10.74 -1.58
CA ILE A 15 0.44 -10.98 -2.62
C ILE A 15 -0.14 -10.80 -4.03
N GLN A 16 -1.33 -11.34 -4.30
CA GLN A 16 -2.00 -11.16 -5.60
C GLN A 16 -2.27 -9.69 -5.91
N ASN A 17 -2.67 -8.89 -4.92
CA ASN A 17 -2.88 -7.46 -5.10
C ASN A 17 -1.56 -6.70 -5.33
N ILE A 18 -0.49 -7.06 -4.62
CA ILE A 18 0.85 -6.50 -4.84
C ILE A 18 1.32 -6.78 -6.28
N ASN A 19 1.15 -8.01 -6.77
CA ASN A 19 1.52 -8.36 -8.14
C ASN A 19 0.77 -7.52 -9.18
N LYS A 20 -0.51 -7.19 -8.94
CA LYS A 20 -1.27 -6.29 -9.81
C LYS A 20 -0.71 -4.86 -9.79
N ILE A 21 -0.33 -4.35 -8.62
CA ILE A 21 0.30 -3.02 -8.48
C ILE A 21 1.63 -2.99 -9.22
N ILE A 22 2.44 -4.03 -9.11
CA ILE A 22 3.70 -4.15 -9.85
C ILE A 22 3.43 -4.05 -11.35
N GLY A 23 2.44 -4.78 -11.89
CA GLY A 23 2.07 -4.67 -13.30
C GLY A 23 1.61 -3.27 -13.72
N GLN A 24 0.92 -2.52 -12.84
CA GLN A 24 0.58 -1.12 -13.10
C GLN A 24 1.84 -0.24 -13.21
N LEU A 25 2.78 -0.40 -12.29
CA LEU A 25 4.03 0.35 -12.27
C LEU A 25 4.94 -0.01 -13.46
N GLU A 26 4.97 -1.27 -13.88
CA GLU A 26 5.68 -1.70 -15.09
C GLU A 26 5.10 -1.06 -16.35
N SER A 27 3.77 -0.92 -16.44
CA SER A 27 3.12 -0.21 -17.56
C SER A 27 3.49 1.28 -17.59
N ILE A 28 3.42 1.96 -16.44
CA ILE A 28 3.79 3.37 -16.30
C ILE A 28 5.27 3.57 -16.67
N LYS A 29 6.15 2.69 -16.18
CA LYS A 29 7.57 2.72 -16.49
C LYS A 29 7.81 2.64 -18.00
N ARG A 30 7.12 1.72 -18.69
CA ARG A 30 7.24 1.56 -20.15
C ARG A 30 6.85 2.84 -20.90
N GLU A 31 5.73 3.48 -20.54
CA GLU A 31 5.31 4.75 -21.17
C GLU A 31 6.35 5.87 -21.00
N VAL A 32 7.03 5.91 -19.85
CA VAL A 32 8.12 6.87 -19.60
C VAL A 32 9.37 6.51 -20.41
N GLU A 33 9.75 5.24 -20.47
CA GLU A 33 10.91 4.76 -21.24
C GLU A 33 10.74 4.97 -22.74
N GLU A 34 9.50 4.85 -23.25
CA GLU A 34 9.14 5.06 -24.65
C GLU A 34 8.90 6.56 -24.99
N ASN A 35 9.02 7.45 -24.00
CA ASN A 35 8.76 8.90 -24.13
C ASN A 35 7.33 9.20 -24.64
N GLU A 36 6.36 8.36 -24.24
CA GLU A 36 4.93 8.48 -24.57
C GLU A 36 4.07 8.93 -23.38
N ALA A 37 4.68 9.13 -22.20
CA ALA A 37 3.96 9.50 -21.00
C ALA A 37 3.21 10.85 -21.12
N CYS A 38 1.91 10.83 -20.80
CA CYS A 38 1.02 12.00 -20.85
C CYS A 38 -0.02 11.94 -19.71
N GLU A 39 -1.17 12.60 -19.87
CA GLU A 39 -2.25 12.69 -18.87
C GLU A 39 -2.72 11.31 -18.39
N GLU A 40 -2.86 10.35 -19.31
CA GLU A 40 -3.27 8.97 -19.02
C GLU A 40 -2.30 8.27 -18.05
N THR A 41 -1.00 8.47 -18.23
CA THR A 41 0.05 7.94 -17.35
C THR A 41 -0.10 8.46 -15.92
N PHE A 42 -0.49 9.73 -15.74
CA PHE A 42 -0.78 10.29 -14.42
C PHE A 42 -2.01 9.65 -13.78
N TYR A 43 -3.08 9.38 -14.54
CA TYR A 43 -4.23 8.63 -14.03
C TYR A 43 -3.85 7.20 -13.61
N LEU A 44 -2.99 6.52 -14.37
CA LEU A 44 -2.46 5.21 -14.00
C LEU A 44 -1.65 5.28 -12.69
N LEU A 45 -0.84 6.32 -12.51
CA LEU A 45 -0.07 6.53 -11.28
C LEU A 45 -0.99 6.78 -10.08
N LEU A 46 -2.05 7.57 -10.25
CA LEU A 46 -3.08 7.78 -9.22
C LEU A 46 -3.80 6.48 -8.88
N ALA A 47 -4.11 5.65 -9.88
CA ALA A 47 -4.71 4.34 -9.67
C ALA A 47 -3.78 3.40 -8.89
N ALA A 48 -2.48 3.35 -9.24
CA ALA A 48 -1.48 2.56 -8.54
C ALA A 48 -1.33 2.99 -7.08
N LYS A 49 -1.28 4.31 -6.83
CA LYS A 49 -1.31 4.88 -5.48
C LYS A 49 -2.56 4.44 -4.69
N GLY A 50 -3.74 4.52 -5.31
CA GLY A 50 -4.99 4.06 -4.69
C GLY A 50 -4.99 2.57 -4.35
N ALA A 51 -4.41 1.74 -5.22
CA ALA A 51 -4.24 0.31 -4.99
C ALA A 51 -3.24 0.02 -3.84
N CYS A 52 -2.12 0.74 -3.77
CA CYS A 52 -1.17 0.68 -2.65
C CYS A 52 -1.86 0.99 -1.32
N ASN A 53 -2.64 2.07 -1.26
CA ASN A 53 -3.36 2.46 -0.04
C ASN A 53 -4.34 1.36 0.39
N ARG A 54 -5.06 0.76 -0.55
CA ARG A 54 -5.98 -0.35 -0.25
C ARG A 54 -5.24 -1.56 0.33
N VAL A 55 -4.11 -1.96 -0.26
CA VAL A 55 -3.29 -3.06 0.26
C VAL A 55 -2.74 -2.74 1.65
N GLY A 56 -2.27 -1.50 1.87
CA GLY A 56 -1.83 -1.03 3.18
C GLY A 56 -2.93 -1.19 4.25
N LYS A 57 -4.15 -0.72 3.96
CA LYS A 57 -5.31 -0.88 4.85
C LYS A 57 -5.64 -2.35 5.13
N ASP A 58 -5.61 -3.20 4.11
CA ASP A 58 -5.85 -4.64 4.29
C ASP A 58 -4.79 -5.27 5.22
N MET A 59 -3.51 -4.90 5.06
CA MET A 59 -2.43 -5.38 5.92
C MET A 59 -2.59 -4.91 7.36
N VAL A 60 -2.99 -3.65 7.56
CA VAL A 60 -3.32 -3.08 8.87
C VAL A 60 -4.41 -3.91 9.55
N ASN A 61 -5.56 -4.05 8.89
CA ASN A 61 -6.74 -4.69 9.46
C ASN A 61 -6.51 -6.17 9.80
N LYS A 62 -5.67 -6.86 9.02
CA LYS A 62 -5.53 -8.32 9.11
C LYS A 62 -4.37 -8.78 9.98
N GLY A 63 -3.31 -7.98 10.11
CA GLY A 63 -2.07 -8.45 10.74
C GLY A 63 -1.27 -7.43 11.52
N LEU A 64 -1.57 -6.14 11.42
CA LEU A 64 -0.80 -5.16 12.18
C LEU A 64 -1.04 -5.31 13.69
N LEU A 65 -2.27 -5.64 14.10
CA LEU A 65 -2.61 -5.90 15.50
C LEU A 65 -1.78 -7.05 16.10
N SER A 66 -1.48 -8.10 15.33
CA SER A 66 -0.63 -9.20 15.80
C SER A 66 0.81 -8.74 16.05
N CYS A 67 1.31 -7.82 15.22
CA CYS A 67 2.65 -7.23 15.39
C CYS A 67 2.71 -6.35 16.64
N MET A 68 1.65 -5.58 16.90
CA MET A 68 1.60 -4.53 17.93
C MET A 68 1.54 -5.05 19.36
N SER A 69 1.18 -6.33 19.58
CA SER A 69 1.12 -6.95 20.90
C SER A 69 2.41 -6.87 21.73
N SER A 70 3.55 -6.67 21.06
CA SER A 70 4.88 -6.54 21.67
C SER A 70 5.48 -5.13 21.55
N TYR A 71 4.67 -4.13 21.18
CA TYR A 71 5.16 -2.77 20.98
C TYR A 71 5.26 -2.04 22.31
N SER A 72 6.33 -1.26 22.47
CA SER A 72 6.38 -0.21 23.50
C SER A 72 5.47 0.95 23.13
N GLN A 73 5.20 1.85 24.08
CA GLN A 73 4.36 3.04 23.86
C GLN A 73 4.86 3.91 22.69
N ALA A 74 6.17 4.17 22.62
CA ALA A 74 6.75 4.97 21.53
C ALA A 74 6.61 4.29 20.15
N GLU A 75 6.61 2.96 20.10
CA GLU A 75 6.42 2.21 18.86
C GLU A 75 4.95 2.21 18.44
N LEU A 76 4.03 2.19 19.41
CA LEU A 76 2.60 2.33 19.18
C LEU A 76 2.27 3.70 18.59
N GLU A 77 2.84 4.79 19.13
CA GLU A 77 2.68 6.15 18.60
C GLU A 77 3.16 6.25 17.14
N LYS A 78 4.31 5.66 16.81
CA LYS A 78 4.81 5.60 15.43
C LYS A 78 3.89 4.79 14.51
N ALA A 79 3.34 3.68 15.00
CA ALA A 79 2.40 2.87 14.23
C ALA A 79 1.12 3.66 13.92
N LEU A 80 0.58 4.40 14.91
CA LEU A 80 -0.59 5.27 14.72
C LEU A 80 -0.32 6.37 13.69
N ASP A 81 0.85 7.01 13.71
CA ASP A 81 1.25 7.99 12.68
C ASP A 81 1.28 7.38 11.27
N LEU A 82 1.78 6.15 11.13
CA LEU A 82 1.77 5.42 9.86
C LEU A 82 0.33 5.15 9.36
N LEU A 83 -0.58 4.80 10.27
CA LEU A 83 -1.98 4.57 9.94
C LEU A 83 -2.66 5.83 9.39
N PHE A 84 -2.45 6.98 10.03
CA PHE A 84 -3.00 8.25 9.56
C PHE A 84 -2.47 8.65 8.18
N LYS A 85 -1.22 8.30 7.86
CA LYS A 85 -0.62 8.57 6.54
C LYS A 85 -1.20 7.71 5.42
N ILE A 86 -1.62 6.47 5.70
CA ILE A 86 -2.28 5.60 4.70
C ILE A 86 -3.64 6.18 4.29
N ASP A 87 -4.33 6.87 5.20
CA ASP A 87 -5.61 7.54 4.92
C ASP A 87 -5.47 8.94 4.31
N GLY A 88 -4.38 9.65 4.60
CA GLY A 88 -4.22 11.09 4.35
C GLY A 88 -4.01 11.55 2.91
N LEU A 89 -4.02 10.68 1.89
CA LEU A 89 -3.62 11.06 0.53
C LEU A 89 -4.77 11.29 -0.47
N PHE A 90 -6.01 11.34 0.02
CA PHE A 90 -7.22 11.61 -0.78
C PHE A 90 -7.55 13.11 -0.94
N LEU A 91 -6.88 14.01 -0.22
CA LEU A 91 -7.27 15.44 -0.14
C LEU A 91 -6.28 16.44 -0.78
N THR A 92 -5.23 16.01 -1.46
CA THR A 92 -4.22 16.95 -1.99
C THR A 92 -4.34 17.23 -3.49
N TYR A 93 -5.25 16.57 -4.20
CA TYR A 93 -5.42 16.71 -5.66
C TYR A 93 -6.89 16.69 -6.11
N LEU A 94 -7.81 17.10 -5.24
CA LEU A 94 -9.17 17.53 -5.59
C LEU A 94 -9.38 18.95 -5.06
#